data_AF-A0A4S2N3S0-F1
#
_entry.id   AF-A0A4S2N3S0-F1
#
_cell.length_a   1.000
_cell.length_b   1.000
_cell.length_c   1.000
_cell.angle_alpha   90.00
_cell.angle_beta   90.00
_cell.angle_gamma   90.00
#
_symmetry.space_group_name_H-M   'P 1'
#
loop_
_entity.id
_entity.type
_entity.pdbx_description
1 polymer ?
#
loop_
_entity_poly.entity_id
_entity_poly.type
_entity_poly.pdbx_seq_one_letter_code
_entity_poly.pdbx_strand_id
1 'polypeptide(L)'
;MSRVSMPGAKLIETEYPVIDIDPHFFRVVRYARPGDWAVGAGTAVAMPAAFHLMNYFDPVPHIPKAGIQRAHRLLVFLAIGTGFCRTYIRSSLRFWGWTENAREVEMDMREMVDKVKRKEPLYGVSRLDPYLQGVAARTSTYSQKLLHVFPMFNFVNHNQHGVDTRKYFLAAEEELEREEQARLAKVAAEGKA
;
A
#
# COMPACT_ATOMS: atom_id res chain seq x y z
N MET A 1 -16.98 16.55 -14.25
CA MET A 1 -16.82 15.62 -13.12
C MET A 1 -18.04 14.71 -13.07
N SER A 2 -18.06 13.61 -13.83
CA SER A 2 -19.17 12.65 -13.77
C SER A 2 -18.95 11.70 -12.59
N ARG A 3 -19.83 11.78 -11.59
CA ARG A 3 -19.80 10.89 -10.42
C ARG A 3 -20.70 9.69 -10.74
N VAL A 4 -20.11 8.52 -10.89
CA VAL A 4 -20.85 7.25 -10.93
C VAL A 4 -20.70 6.58 -9.57
N SER A 5 -21.81 6.50 -8.83
CA SER A 5 -21.91 5.84 -7.52
C SER A 5 -22.17 4.35 -7.73
N MET A 6 -21.23 3.49 -7.34
CA MET A 6 -21.47 2.05 -7.16
C MET A 6 -21.98 1.78 -5.73
N PRO A 7 -22.95 0.87 -5.53
CA PRO A 7 -23.48 0.57 -4.21
C PRO A 7 -22.46 -0.23 -3.37
N GLY A 8 -22.11 0.29 -2.19
CA GLY A 8 -21.44 -0.51 -1.14
C GLY A 8 -20.26 0.15 -0.42
N ALA A 9 -19.63 1.16 -1.01
CA ALA A 9 -18.62 1.98 -0.32
C ALA A 9 -18.97 3.45 -0.48
N LYS A 10 -19.28 4.14 0.62
CA LYS A 10 -19.45 5.59 0.62
C LYS A 10 -18.10 6.18 0.18
N LEU A 11 -18.04 6.69 -1.06
CA LEU A 11 -16.85 7.39 -1.56
C LEU A 11 -16.64 8.59 -0.64
N ILE A 12 -15.61 8.50 0.19
CA ILE A 12 -15.19 9.60 1.04
C ILE A 12 -14.59 10.63 0.09
N GLU A 13 -15.07 11.87 0.14
CA GLU A 13 -14.41 12.95 -0.59
C GLU A 13 -13.04 13.17 0.05
N THR A 14 -12.00 12.89 -0.73
CA THR A 14 -10.60 13.03 -0.35
C THR A 14 -9.95 14.07 -1.25
N GLU A 15 -8.94 14.76 -0.74
CA GLU A 15 -8.22 15.80 -1.48
C GLU A 15 -7.51 15.22 -2.72
N TYR A 16 -7.01 13.98 -2.61
CA TYR A 16 -6.34 13.26 -3.68
C TYR A 16 -7.18 12.05 -4.15
N PRO A 17 -7.00 11.57 -5.39
CA PRO A 17 -7.79 10.45 -5.92
C PRO A 17 -7.52 9.16 -5.14
N VAL A 18 -8.58 8.41 -4.83
CA VAL A 18 -8.47 7.10 -4.16
C VAL A 18 -7.98 6.04 -5.16
N ILE A 19 -6.97 5.28 -4.74
CA ILE A 19 -6.41 4.14 -5.50
C ILE A 19 -7.05 2.83 -5.02
N ASP A 20 -7.09 2.63 -3.70
CA ASP A 20 -7.53 1.37 -3.09
C ASP A 20 -7.88 1.61 -1.61
N ILE A 21 -9.05 1.18 -1.13
CA ILE A 21 -9.44 1.32 0.28
C ILE A 21 -8.83 0.24 1.18
N ASP A 22 -8.43 -0.90 0.61
CA ASP A 22 -7.86 -2.02 1.33
C ASP A 22 -6.72 -2.68 0.54
N PRO A 23 -5.59 -1.96 0.36
CA PRO A 23 -4.50 -2.44 -0.46
C PRO A 23 -3.86 -3.71 0.13
N HIS A 24 -3.61 -4.69 -0.74
CA HIS A 24 -2.91 -5.92 -0.36
C HIS A 24 -1.53 -5.61 0.24
N PHE A 25 -1.09 -6.39 1.23
CA PHE A 25 0.15 -6.17 1.99
C PHE A 25 1.37 -5.82 1.12
N PHE A 26 1.65 -6.64 0.12
CA PHE A 26 2.78 -6.43 -0.77
C PHE A 26 2.68 -5.16 -1.62
N ARG A 27 1.47 -4.69 -1.95
CA ARG A 27 1.29 -3.41 -2.66
C ARG A 27 1.72 -2.25 -1.79
N VAL A 28 1.28 -2.25 -0.52
CA VAL A 28 1.63 -1.20 0.45
C VAL A 28 3.14 -1.11 0.64
N VAL A 29 3.81 -2.25 0.81
CA VAL A 29 5.27 -2.31 0.99
C VAL A 29 6.01 -1.85 -0.27
N ARG A 30 5.57 -2.27 -1.46
CA ARG A 30 6.21 -1.90 -2.73
C ARG A 30 6.02 -0.43 -3.10
N TYR A 31 4.88 0.16 -2.75
CA TYR A 31 4.56 1.55 -3.02
C TYR A 31 5.15 2.50 -1.97
N ALA A 32 5.71 1.98 -0.87
CA ALA A 32 6.39 2.79 0.13
C ALA A 32 7.55 3.57 -0.52
N ARG A 33 7.57 4.89 -0.31
CA ARG A 33 8.65 5.76 -0.81
C ARG A 33 9.89 5.57 0.08
N PRO A 34 11.10 5.87 -0.42
CA PRO A 34 12.30 5.91 0.42
C PRO A 34 12.13 6.78 1.67
N GLY A 35 11.40 7.89 1.55
CA GLY A 35 11.08 8.77 2.69
C GLY A 35 10.22 8.10 3.77
N ASP A 36 9.36 7.13 3.43
CA ASP A 36 8.58 6.42 4.46
C ASP A 36 9.45 5.45 5.25
N TRP A 37 10.37 4.77 4.57
CA TRP A 37 11.37 3.94 5.22
C TRP A 37 12.31 4.76 6.09
N ALA A 38 12.68 5.96 5.67
CA ALA A 38 13.46 6.88 6.50
C ALA A 38 12.70 7.28 7.78
N VAL A 39 11.41 7.61 7.67
CA VAL A 39 10.56 7.91 8.84
C VAL A 39 10.37 6.67 9.72
N GLY A 40 10.18 5.49 9.13
CA GLY A 40 10.08 4.22 9.85
C GLY A 40 11.37 3.90 10.61
N ALA A 41 12.53 4.05 9.98
CA ALA A 41 13.84 3.87 10.60
C ALA A 41 14.08 4.87 11.74
N GLY A 42 13.75 6.15 11.53
CA GLY A 42 13.81 7.16 12.59
C GLY A 42 12.92 6.80 13.78
N THR A 43 11.72 6.28 13.51
CA THR A 43 10.79 5.79 14.54
C THR A 43 11.37 4.58 15.28
N ALA A 44 11.99 3.63 14.58
CA ALA A 44 12.61 2.44 15.16
C ALA A 44 13.82 2.76 16.04
N VAL A 45 14.55 3.84 15.75
CA VAL A 45 15.70 4.28 16.57
C VAL A 45 15.26 5.07 17.80
N ALA A 46 14.14 5.80 17.71
CA ALA A 46 13.70 6.69 18.78
C ALA A 46 13.51 5.98 20.12
N MET A 47 12.86 4.81 20.14
CA MET A 47 12.57 4.08 21.38
C MET A 47 13.83 3.49 22.05
N PRO A 48 14.71 2.75 21.34
CA PRO A 48 15.97 2.27 21.92
C PRO A 48 16.90 3.42 22.34
N ALA A 49 16.97 4.51 21.55
CA ALA A 49 17.77 5.69 21.90
C ALA A 49 17.26 6.36 23.17
N ALA A 50 15.95 6.55 23.30
CA ALA A 50 15.34 7.09 24.52
C ALA A 50 15.64 6.20 25.73
N PHE A 51 15.47 4.88 25.60
CA PHE A 51 15.79 3.94 26.68
C PHE A 51 17.28 3.98 27.09
N HIS A 52 18.18 4.06 26.10
CA HIS A 52 19.61 4.18 26.36
C HIS A 52 19.94 5.49 27.10
N LEU A 53 19.38 6.62 26.66
CA LEU A 53 19.57 7.93 27.29
C LEU A 53 19.01 7.95 28.72
N MET A 54 17.81 7.39 28.94
CA MET A 54 17.22 7.29 30.28
C MET A 54 18.13 6.50 31.22
N ASN A 55 18.63 5.35 30.79
CA ASN A 55 19.55 4.54 31.59
C ASN A 55 20.94 5.17 31.77
N TYR A 56 21.34 6.08 30.88
CA TYR A 56 22.57 6.86 31.04
C TYR A 56 22.44 7.93 32.12
N PHE A 57 21.31 8.64 32.17
CA PHE A 57 21.08 9.72 33.14
C PHE A 57 20.63 9.22 34.52
N ASP A 58 19.80 8.18 34.56
CA ASP A 58 19.31 7.58 35.81
C ASP A 58 19.45 6.05 35.73
N PRO A 59 20.64 5.52 36.07
CA PRO A 59 20.89 4.09 36.03
C PRO A 59 20.07 3.35 37.09
N VAL A 60 19.35 2.31 36.68
CA VAL A 60 18.52 1.53 37.61
C VAL A 60 19.40 0.79 38.63
N PRO A 61 19.24 1.04 39.95
CA PRO A 61 20.01 0.35 40.97
C PRO A 61 19.74 -1.16 40.96
N HIS A 62 20.74 -1.95 41.32
CA HIS A 62 20.64 -3.41 41.51
C HIS A 62 20.32 -4.26 40.26
N ILE A 63 20.26 -3.67 39.06
CA ILE A 63 20.13 -4.43 37.80
C ILE A 63 21.53 -4.65 37.19
N PRO A 64 21.96 -5.91 36.95
CA PRO A 64 23.22 -6.17 36.28
C PRO A 64 23.19 -5.69 34.82
N LYS A 65 24.35 -5.29 34.28
CA LYS A 65 24.48 -4.84 32.87
C LYS A 65 23.84 -5.80 31.85
N ALA A 66 23.96 -7.10 32.08
CA ALA A 66 23.36 -8.12 31.24
C ALA A 66 21.82 -8.05 31.20
N GLY A 67 21.16 -7.66 32.30
CA GLY A 67 19.71 -7.45 32.35
C GLY A 67 19.27 -6.28 31.48
N ILE A 68 19.97 -5.16 31.59
CA ILE A 68 19.73 -3.96 30.76
C ILE A 68 19.94 -4.28 29.28
N GLN A 69 20.99 -5.04 28.92
CA GLN A 69 21.23 -5.46 27.54
C GLN A 69 20.11 -6.34 26.98
N ARG A 70 19.55 -7.26 27.79
CA ARG A 70 18.41 -8.08 27.36
C ARG A 70 17.16 -7.24 27.11
N ALA A 71 16.85 -6.30 28.02
CA ALA A 71 15.75 -5.36 27.85
C ALA A 71 15.93 -4.50 26.58
N HIS A 72 17.15 -4.00 26.35
CA HIS A 72 17.47 -3.24 25.15
C HIS A 72 17.25 -4.03 23.85
N ARG A 73 17.61 -5.33 23.82
CA ARG A 73 17.37 -6.19 22.64
C ARG A 73 15.88 -6.36 22.36
N LEU A 74 15.07 -6.57 23.40
CA LEU A 74 13.61 -6.65 23.25
C LEU A 74 13.04 -5.33 22.73
N LEU A 75 13.48 -4.20 23.28
CA LEU A 75 13.05 -2.88 22.82
C LEU A 75 13.41 -2.63 21.37
N VAL A 76 14.63 -2.98 20.94
CA VAL A 76 15.02 -2.89 19.51
C VAL A 76 14.08 -3.72 18.63
N PHE A 77 13.75 -4.95 19.03
CA PHE A 77 12.82 -5.79 18.28
C PHE A 77 11.44 -5.15 18.13
N LEU A 78 10.86 -4.65 19.23
CA LEU A 78 9.56 -3.96 19.20
C LEU A 78 9.61 -2.66 18.40
N ALA A 79 10.71 -1.93 18.50
CA ALA A 79 10.90 -0.67 17.79
C ALA A 79 11.02 -0.87 16.28
N ILE A 80 11.67 -1.95 15.82
CA ILE A 80 11.68 -2.33 14.39
C ILE A 80 10.25 -2.58 13.91
N GLY A 81 9.44 -3.34 14.66
CA GLY A 81 8.03 -3.57 14.33
C GLY A 81 7.22 -2.27 14.26
N THR A 82 7.45 -1.37 15.22
CA THR A 82 6.80 -0.05 15.26
C THR A 82 7.20 0.82 14.05
N GLY A 83 8.49 0.82 13.71
CA GLY A 83 9.00 1.52 12.52
C GLY A 83 8.39 0.99 11.23
N PHE A 84 8.26 -0.33 11.11
CA PHE A 84 7.57 -0.96 9.98
C PHE A 84 6.09 -0.54 9.91
N CYS A 85 5.35 -0.61 11.02
CA CYS A 85 3.95 -0.15 11.06
C CYS A 85 3.84 1.33 10.65
N ARG A 86 4.79 2.19 11.06
CA ARG A 86 4.81 3.60 10.66
C ARG A 86 5.00 3.77 9.15
N THR A 87 5.93 3.03 8.54
CA THR A 87 6.09 3.00 7.08
C THR A 87 4.81 2.54 6.39
N TYR A 88 4.21 1.46 6.90
CA TYR A 88 3.01 0.86 6.33
C TYR A 88 1.83 1.84 6.36
N ILE A 89 1.56 2.49 7.50
CA ILE A 89 0.53 3.53 7.63
C ILE A 89 0.73 4.63 6.59
N ARG A 90 1.96 5.17 6.48
CA ARG A 90 2.25 6.29 5.56
C ARG A 90 2.00 5.92 4.10
N SER A 91 2.32 4.70 3.72
CA SER A 91 2.03 4.19 2.38
C SER A 91 0.52 3.99 2.16
N SER A 92 -0.19 3.39 3.12
CA SER A 92 -1.65 3.21 3.05
C SER A 92 -2.43 4.53 2.95
N LEU A 93 -1.98 5.60 3.63
CA LEU A 93 -2.61 6.92 3.54
C LEU A 93 -2.66 7.46 2.09
N ARG A 94 -1.65 7.15 1.27
CA ARG A 94 -1.63 7.54 -0.15
C ARG A 94 -2.60 6.72 -0.98
N PHE A 95 -2.79 5.43 -0.67
CA PHE A 95 -3.81 4.62 -1.35
C PHE A 95 -5.22 5.16 -1.13
N TRP A 96 -5.48 5.69 0.07
CA TRP A 96 -6.76 6.30 0.42
C TRP A 96 -6.92 7.74 -0.10
N GLY A 97 -5.93 8.32 -0.74
CA GLY A 97 -5.98 9.71 -1.19
C GLY A 97 -5.98 10.74 -0.05
N TRP A 98 -5.51 10.37 1.14
CA TRP A 98 -5.44 11.27 2.30
C TRP A 98 -4.16 12.12 2.30
N THR A 99 -3.19 11.75 1.48
CA THR A 99 -1.95 12.47 1.25
C THR A 99 -1.62 12.43 -0.24
N GLU A 100 -0.72 13.32 -0.68
CA GLU A 100 -0.28 13.40 -2.08
C GLU A 100 0.18 12.02 -2.59
N ASN A 101 -0.39 11.61 -3.73
CA ASN A 101 -0.24 10.27 -4.28
C ASN A 101 -0.11 10.22 -5.81
N ALA A 102 0.27 11.30 -6.49
CA ALA A 102 0.32 11.36 -7.95
C ALA A 102 1.21 10.26 -8.55
N ARG A 103 2.38 10.02 -7.93
CA ARG A 103 3.30 8.94 -8.32
C ARG A 103 2.64 7.56 -8.21
N GLU A 104 1.92 7.32 -7.12
CA GLU A 104 1.28 6.03 -6.86
C GLU A 104 0.07 5.81 -7.78
N VAL A 105 -0.66 6.87 -8.14
CA VAL A 105 -1.76 6.81 -9.12
C VAL A 105 -1.23 6.41 -10.49
N GLU A 106 -0.14 7.03 -10.94
CA GLU A 106 0.50 6.69 -12.23
C GLU A 106 1.01 5.25 -12.23
N MET A 107 1.67 4.83 -11.15
CA MET A 107 2.17 3.47 -10.99
C MET A 107 1.04 2.43 -10.98
N ASP A 108 -0.05 2.72 -10.27
CA ASP A 108 -1.24 1.87 -10.24
C ASP A 108 -1.91 1.77 -11.61
N MET A 109 -2.08 2.90 -12.31
CA MET A 109 -2.65 2.90 -13.66
C MET A 109 -1.84 2.03 -14.61
N ARG A 110 -0.51 2.21 -14.64
CA ARG A 110 0.39 1.40 -15.45
C ARG A 110 0.29 -0.08 -15.10
N GLU A 111 0.37 -0.43 -13.82
CA GLU A 111 0.33 -1.82 -13.37
C GLU A 111 -0.99 -2.52 -13.71
N MET A 112 -2.11 -1.81 -13.56
CA MET A 112 -3.43 -2.37 -13.80
C MET A 112 -3.73 -2.47 -15.30
N VAL A 113 -3.36 -1.47 -16.10
CA VAL A 113 -3.44 -1.52 -17.56
C VAL A 113 -2.60 -2.68 -18.10
N ASP A 114 -1.36 -2.84 -17.63
CA ASP A 114 -0.50 -3.94 -18.05
C ASP A 114 -1.11 -5.32 -17.71
N LYS A 115 -1.83 -5.44 -16.58
CA LYS A 115 -2.57 -6.67 -16.24
C LYS A 115 -3.76 -6.89 -17.17
N VAL A 116 -4.52 -5.84 -17.49
CA VAL A 116 -5.64 -5.93 -18.44
C VAL A 116 -5.15 -6.38 -19.81
N LYS A 117 -4.08 -5.78 -20.34
CA LYS A 117 -3.45 -6.19 -21.62
C LYS A 117 -3.03 -7.67 -21.59
N ARG A 118 -2.55 -8.14 -20.45
CA ARG A 118 -2.19 -9.55 -20.20
C ARG A 118 -3.38 -10.48 -19.89
N LYS A 119 -4.61 -9.96 -19.83
CA LYS A 119 -5.83 -10.69 -19.43
C LYS A 119 -5.73 -11.32 -18.04
N GLU A 120 -4.94 -10.70 -17.15
CA GLU A 120 -4.80 -11.10 -15.76
C GLU A 120 -5.84 -10.40 -14.86
N PRO A 121 -6.29 -11.04 -13.76
CA PRO A 121 -7.17 -10.38 -12.81
C PRO A 121 -6.46 -9.21 -12.11
N LEU A 122 -7.13 -8.05 -12.04
CA LEU A 122 -6.59 -6.80 -11.47
C LEU A 122 -6.02 -6.99 -10.06
N TYR A 123 -6.78 -7.67 -9.19
CA TYR A 123 -6.43 -7.86 -7.77
C TYR A 123 -5.99 -9.30 -7.45
N GLY A 124 -5.63 -10.09 -8.47
CA GLY A 124 -5.19 -11.47 -8.31
C GLY A 124 -6.33 -12.48 -8.11
N VAL A 125 -5.97 -13.72 -7.80
CA VAL A 125 -6.91 -14.82 -7.53
C VAL A 125 -6.80 -15.21 -6.06
N SER A 126 -7.94 -15.41 -5.40
CA SER A 126 -8.01 -15.93 -4.03
C SER A 126 -8.49 -17.38 -4.01
N ARG A 127 -8.02 -18.13 -3.01
CA ARG A 127 -8.48 -19.49 -2.71
C ARG A 127 -9.76 -19.51 -1.87
N LEU A 128 -10.16 -18.36 -1.35
CA LEU A 128 -11.39 -18.21 -0.58
C LEU A 128 -12.59 -18.05 -1.53
N ASP A 129 -13.74 -18.56 -1.13
CA ASP A 129 -14.99 -18.29 -1.84
C ASP A 129 -15.37 -16.79 -1.73
N PRO A 130 -16.26 -16.29 -2.61
CA PRO A 130 -16.64 -14.88 -2.63
C PRO A 130 -17.22 -14.36 -1.30
N TYR A 131 -17.91 -15.20 -0.52
CA TYR A 131 -18.45 -14.79 0.78
C TYR A 131 -17.32 -14.57 1.79
N LEU A 132 -16.37 -15.51 1.89
CA LEU A 132 -15.21 -15.37 2.78
C LEU A 132 -14.29 -14.22 2.36
N GLN A 133 -14.14 -13.94 1.06
CA GLN A 133 -13.46 -12.74 0.59
C GLN A 133 -14.13 -11.45 1.10
N GLY A 134 -15.46 -11.41 1.10
CA GLY A 134 -16.22 -10.29 1.64
C GLY A 134 -16.10 -10.15 3.17
N VAL A 135 -16.02 -11.26 3.90
CA VAL A 135 -15.75 -11.24 5.35
C VAL A 135 -14.34 -10.70 5.63
N ALA A 136 -13.35 -11.17 4.87
CA ALA A 136 -11.96 -10.70 4.98
C ALA A 136 -11.87 -9.20 4.72
N ALA A 137 -12.41 -8.72 3.60
CA ALA A 137 -12.41 -7.31 3.24
C ALA A 137 -13.04 -6.41 4.31
N ARG A 138 -14.20 -6.79 4.89
CA ARG A 138 -14.82 -6.01 5.98
C ARG A 138 -13.95 -5.93 7.25
N THR A 139 -13.08 -6.91 7.46
CA THR A 139 -12.18 -6.97 8.61
C THR A 139 -10.90 -6.16 8.37
N SER A 140 -10.35 -6.20 7.15
CA SER A 140 -9.09 -5.54 6.80
C SER A 140 -9.25 -4.10 6.31
N THR A 141 -10.39 -3.74 5.72
CA THR A 141 -10.62 -2.39 5.18
C THR A 141 -10.40 -1.32 6.25
N TYR A 142 -9.53 -0.35 5.94
CA TYR A 142 -9.12 0.74 6.85
C TYR A 142 -8.45 0.32 8.18
N SER A 143 -8.16 -0.98 8.37
CA SER A 143 -7.58 -1.49 9.61
C SER A 143 -6.20 -0.91 9.93
N GLN A 144 -5.51 -0.40 8.90
CA GLN A 144 -4.18 0.19 9.01
C GLN A 144 -4.12 1.41 9.93
N LYS A 145 -5.25 2.12 10.11
CA LYS A 145 -5.36 3.25 11.05
C LYS A 145 -5.13 2.82 12.50
N LEU A 146 -5.40 1.57 12.81
CA LEU A 146 -5.33 0.99 14.15
C LEU A 146 -4.15 0.03 14.34
N LEU A 147 -3.12 0.08 13.47
CA LEU A 147 -1.91 -0.76 13.64
C LEU A 147 -1.16 -0.55 14.96
N HIS A 148 -1.40 0.57 15.63
CA HIS A 148 -0.85 0.85 16.97
C HIS A 148 -1.61 0.11 18.08
N VAL A 149 -2.82 -0.38 17.83
CA VAL A 149 -3.63 -1.20 18.75
C VAL A 149 -3.52 -2.67 18.37
N PHE A 150 -3.77 -3.00 17.11
CA PHE A 150 -3.79 -4.37 16.62
C PHE A 150 -3.27 -4.43 15.18
N PRO A 151 -2.19 -5.19 14.90
CA PRO A 151 -1.60 -5.27 13.57
C PRO A 151 -2.45 -6.16 12.64
N MET A 152 -3.43 -5.55 11.97
CA MET A 152 -4.24 -6.20 10.94
C MET A 152 -3.81 -5.74 9.53
N PHE A 153 -3.66 -6.69 8.61
CA PHE A 153 -3.22 -6.46 7.25
C PHE A 153 -4.07 -7.25 6.26
N ASN A 154 -4.18 -6.76 5.02
CA ASN A 154 -4.84 -7.49 3.95
C ASN A 154 -3.87 -8.48 3.28
N PHE A 155 -4.16 -9.77 3.41
CA PHE A 155 -3.48 -10.88 2.72
C PHE A 155 -4.41 -11.65 1.78
N VAL A 156 -5.61 -11.13 1.53
CA VAL A 156 -6.64 -11.78 0.72
C VAL A 156 -6.85 -10.99 -0.56
N ASN A 157 -6.70 -11.67 -1.70
CA ASN A 157 -7.04 -11.13 -3.00
C ASN A 157 -8.58 -11.11 -3.17
N HIS A 158 -9.23 -10.03 -2.73
CA HIS A 158 -10.67 -9.83 -2.90
C HIS A 158 -10.96 -8.76 -3.96
N ASN A 159 -12.22 -8.57 -4.36
CA ASN A 159 -12.60 -7.54 -5.34
C ASN A 159 -13.22 -6.28 -4.72
N GLN A 160 -13.12 -6.11 -3.40
CA GLN A 160 -13.74 -5.01 -2.65
C GLN A 160 -12.77 -3.86 -2.37
N HIS A 161 -12.29 -3.19 -3.42
CA HIS A 161 -11.26 -2.14 -3.34
C HIS A 161 -11.79 -0.70 -3.38
N GLY A 162 -13.12 -0.52 -3.47
CA GLY A 162 -13.75 0.80 -3.32
C GLY A 162 -13.48 1.80 -4.45
N VAL A 163 -13.06 1.31 -5.63
CA VAL A 163 -12.75 2.13 -6.81
C VAL A 163 -13.41 1.57 -8.06
N ASP A 164 -13.72 2.44 -9.04
CA ASP A 164 -14.19 2.02 -10.35
C ASP A 164 -13.03 1.45 -11.18
N THR A 165 -13.06 0.14 -11.41
CA THR A 165 -12.02 -0.59 -12.14
C THR A 165 -12.13 -0.41 -13.65
N ARG A 166 -13.27 0.09 -14.17
CA ARG A 166 -13.49 0.27 -15.62
C ARG A 166 -12.48 1.23 -16.24
N LYS A 167 -11.98 2.20 -15.46
CA LYS A 167 -10.93 3.13 -15.90
C LYS A 167 -9.69 2.42 -16.45
N TYR A 168 -9.31 1.27 -15.89
CA TYR A 168 -8.14 0.52 -16.35
C TYR A 168 -8.40 -0.19 -17.68
N PHE A 169 -9.62 -0.69 -17.89
CA PHE A 169 -10.01 -1.33 -19.14
C PHE A 169 -10.07 -0.33 -20.28
N LEU A 170 -10.71 0.83 -20.05
CA LEU A 170 -10.77 1.92 -21.02
C LEU A 170 -9.37 2.42 -21.39
N ALA A 171 -8.51 2.65 -20.40
CA ALA A 171 -7.12 3.05 -20.67
C ALA A 171 -6.34 1.98 -21.45
N ALA A 172 -6.54 0.70 -21.16
CA ALA A 172 -5.90 -0.39 -21.90
C ALA A 172 -6.37 -0.47 -23.36
N GLU A 173 -7.67 -0.31 -23.61
CA GLU A 173 -8.25 -0.26 -24.95
C GLU A 173 -7.64 0.90 -25.76
N GLU A 174 -7.64 2.12 -25.19
CA GLU A 174 -7.05 3.30 -25.83
C GLU A 174 -5.56 3.12 -26.16
N GLU A 175 -4.77 2.49 -25.28
CA GLU A 175 -3.36 2.23 -25.53
C GLU A 175 -3.14 1.17 -26.63
N LEU A 176 -3.92 0.10 -26.64
CA LEU A 176 -3.84 -0.94 -27.66
C LEU A 176 -4.22 -0.41 -29.05
N GLU A 177 -5.24 0.46 -29.14
CA GLU A 177 -5.60 1.13 -30.39
C GLU A 177 -4.46 2.01 -30.92
N ARG A 178 -3.79 2.77 -30.05
CA ARG A 178 -2.63 3.59 -30.43
C ARG A 178 -1.45 2.74 -30.91
N GLU A 179 -1.18 1.63 -30.24
CA GLU A 179 -0.14 0.67 -30.63
C GLU A 179 -0.44 0.05 -32.00
N GLU A 180 -1.70 -0.30 -32.27
CA GLU A 180 -2.13 -0.83 -33.55
C GLU A 180 -1.99 0.22 -34.68
N GLN A 181 -2.45 1.45 -34.44
CA GLN A 181 -2.30 2.55 -35.40
C GLN A 181 -0.82 2.83 -35.72
N ALA A 182 0.05 2.84 -34.71
CA ALA A 182 1.48 3.01 -34.89
C ALA A 182 2.10 1.84 -35.71
N ARG A 183 1.67 0.60 -35.45
CA ARG A 183 2.09 -0.58 -36.21
C ARG A 183 1.67 -0.48 -37.67
N LEU A 184 0.41 -0.12 -37.94
CA LEU A 184 -0.11 0.05 -39.29
C LEU A 184 0.61 1.17 -40.06
N ALA A 185 0.88 2.31 -39.40
CA ALA A 185 1.65 3.41 -39.98
C ALA A 185 3.08 2.98 -40.36
N LYS A 186 3.74 2.19 -39.51
CA LYS A 186 5.08 1.65 -39.79
C LYS A 186 5.08 0.70 -40.99
N VAL A 187 4.13 -0.24 -41.07
CA VAL A 187 3.99 -1.15 -42.21
C VAL A 187 3.73 -0.38 -43.51
N ALA A 188 2.90 0.66 -43.47
CA ALA A 188 2.62 1.51 -44.63
C ALA A 188 3.84 2.34 -45.08
N ALA A 189 4.76 2.68 -44.18
CA ALA A 189 6.00 3.37 -44.50
C ALA A 189 7.05 2.42 -45.11
N GLU A 190 7.15 1.19 -44.59
CA GLU A 190 8.09 0.17 -45.08
C GLU A 190 7.66 -0.42 -46.43
N GLY A 191 6.36 -0.55 -46.70
CA GLY A 191 5.85 -1.01 -48.00
C GLY A 191 5.88 0.02 -49.14
N LYS A 192 6.39 1.23 -48.88
CA LYS A 192 6.62 2.30 -49.88
C LYS A 192 8.09 2.46 -50.27
N ALA A 193 8.99 1.64 -49.72
CA ALA A 193 10.39 1.53 -50.13
C ALA A 193 10.58 0.32 -51.06
#